data_AF-A0A0F9UZP3-F1
#
_entry.id   AF-A0A0F9UZP3-F1
#
_cell.length_a   1.000
_cell.length_b   1.000
_cell.length_c   1.000
_cell.angle_alpha   90.00
_cell.angle_beta   90.00
_cell.angle_gamma   90.00
#
_symmetry.space_group_name_H-M   'P 1'
#
loop_
_entity.id
_entity.type
_entity.pdbx_description
1 polymer ?
#
loop_
_entity_poly.entity_id
_entity_poly.type
_entity_poly.pdbx_seq_one_letter_code
_entity_poly.pdbx_strand_id
1 'polypeptide(L)'
;MPPKDKSTPADLDGPQPARRRGPTRPLGVGSAYVANQPGNVGKPTALNTITETIEEEGLPVVGILQEEQVEPPPVEEEPETEIPEEEPVQVEDETSSLSDIDIDKLPLDKEFDFFDEYRNSKKVRAEIEKDLPKINIGDLIVAGYVEQTVRVMEGFTATFRSVDGVSILGIEQDSYTIDGSGQYIIRVMQYRRLAIGISSINGDNLPPHLDHNSEFDTESFKKKFKRIVKLPGNLIDMLWANMLWFEERVADAVTPDSLKN
;
A
#
# COMPACT_ATOMS: atom_id res chain seq x y z
N MET A 1 -5.65 -22.50 -64.21
CA MET A 1 -7.03 -22.29 -64.67
C MET A 1 -7.95 -22.43 -63.47
N PRO A 2 -8.75 -21.41 -63.13
CA PRO A 2 -9.56 -21.39 -61.91
C PRO A 2 -10.97 -21.94 -62.17
N PRO A 3 -11.66 -22.48 -61.16
CA PRO A 3 -13.11 -22.39 -61.09
C PRO A 3 -13.50 -21.15 -60.25
N LYS A 4 -14.33 -20.33 -60.87
CA LYS A 4 -15.12 -19.27 -60.24
C LYS A 4 -16.25 -19.95 -59.47
N ASP A 5 -16.39 -19.65 -58.18
CA ASP A 5 -17.67 -19.81 -57.51
C ASP A 5 -18.16 -18.46 -56.98
N LYS A 6 -19.39 -18.18 -57.41
CA LYS A 6 -20.24 -17.04 -57.07
C LYS A 6 -21.24 -17.49 -56.00
N SER A 7 -21.90 -16.50 -55.38
CA SER A 7 -23.16 -16.59 -54.61
C SER A 7 -22.93 -16.97 -53.14
N THR A 8 -23.44 -16.29 -52.11
CA THR A 8 -24.48 -15.25 -51.95
C THR A 8 -24.27 -14.60 -50.56
N PRO A 9 -24.47 -13.29 -50.35
CA PRO A 9 -24.56 -12.74 -48.99
C PRO A 9 -25.95 -13.02 -48.42
N ALA A 10 -26.00 -13.81 -47.34
CA ALA A 10 -27.23 -14.03 -46.59
C ALA A 10 -27.51 -12.81 -45.70
N ASP A 11 -28.67 -12.20 -45.92
CA ASP A 11 -29.32 -11.24 -45.05
C ASP A 11 -29.46 -11.80 -43.63
N LEU A 12 -28.82 -11.14 -42.66
CA LEU A 12 -29.09 -11.33 -41.24
C LEU A 12 -29.78 -10.07 -40.71
N ASP A 13 -31.05 -9.92 -41.08
CA ASP A 13 -31.97 -8.97 -40.48
C ASP A 13 -32.53 -9.61 -39.19
N GLY A 14 -31.72 -9.56 -38.12
CA GLY A 14 -32.10 -10.01 -36.79
C GLY A 14 -32.86 -8.91 -36.04
N PRO A 15 -33.94 -9.22 -35.31
CA PRO A 15 -34.73 -8.22 -34.58
C PRO A 15 -33.87 -7.53 -33.52
N GLN A 16 -33.72 -6.21 -33.64
CA GLN A 16 -33.05 -5.38 -32.63
C GLN A 16 -33.79 -5.51 -31.28
N PRO A 17 -33.09 -5.84 -30.18
CA PRO A 17 -33.71 -5.89 -28.87
C PRO A 17 -34.14 -4.48 -28.44
N ALA A 18 -35.40 -4.38 -28.00
CA ALA A 18 -36.02 -3.17 -27.50
C ALA A 18 -35.13 -2.47 -26.45
N ARG A 19 -34.70 -1.24 -26.75
CA ARG A 19 -34.01 -0.36 -25.81
C ARG A 19 -34.92 -0.11 -24.60
N ARG A 20 -34.63 -0.80 -23.49
CA ARG A 20 -35.25 -0.51 -22.19
C ARG A 20 -34.84 0.90 -21.77
N ARG A 21 -35.78 1.84 -21.85
CA ARG A 21 -35.67 3.15 -21.23
C ARG A 21 -35.66 2.93 -19.71
N GLY A 22 -34.51 3.16 -19.07
CA GLY A 22 -34.39 3.16 -17.62
C GLY A 22 -35.24 4.27 -16.99
N PRO A 23 -35.60 4.15 -15.70
CA PRO A 23 -36.41 5.13 -15.00
C PRO A 23 -35.65 6.46 -14.86
N THR A 24 -36.21 7.52 -15.42
CA THR A 24 -35.85 8.91 -15.15
C THR A 24 -35.98 9.18 -13.65
N ARG A 25 -34.85 9.34 -12.96
CA ARG A 25 -34.83 9.85 -11.59
C ARG A 25 -35.19 11.34 -11.60
N PRO A 26 -36.11 11.81 -10.73
CA PRO A 26 -36.41 13.22 -10.63
C PRO A 26 -35.20 13.98 -10.04
N LEU A 27 -34.85 15.10 -10.69
CA LEU A 27 -33.94 16.10 -10.18
C LEU A 27 -34.52 16.67 -8.86
N GLY A 28 -33.93 16.27 -7.75
CA GLY A 28 -34.19 16.86 -6.44
C GLY A 28 -33.54 18.24 -6.36
N VAL A 29 -34.39 19.26 -6.26
CA VAL A 29 -34.03 20.64 -5.98
C VAL A 29 -34.31 20.90 -4.49
N GLY A 30 -33.36 21.53 -3.79
CA GLY A 30 -33.48 22.00 -2.40
C GLY A 30 -32.61 21.16 -1.45
N SER A 31 -31.83 21.72 -0.52
CA SER A 31 -31.82 23.04 0.13
C SER A 31 -30.39 23.28 0.63
N ALA A 32 -29.74 24.41 0.39
CA ALA A 32 -29.88 25.66 1.13
C ALA A 32 -29.54 25.52 2.65
N TYR A 33 -28.35 26.04 2.99
CA TYR A 33 -27.88 26.50 4.30
C TYR A 33 -27.76 25.50 5.47
N VAL A 34 -26.51 25.21 5.86
CA VAL A 34 -26.15 25.20 7.28
C VAL A 34 -24.97 26.15 7.48
N ALA A 35 -25.28 27.23 8.19
CA ALA A 35 -24.36 28.25 8.62
C ALA A 35 -23.44 27.73 9.74
N ASN A 36 -22.16 28.07 9.61
CA ASN A 36 -21.38 28.78 10.63
C ASN A 36 -21.66 28.36 12.09
N GLN A 37 -20.97 27.33 12.58
CA GLN A 37 -20.76 27.16 14.02
C GLN A 37 -19.45 27.83 14.43
N PRO A 38 -19.48 28.89 15.26
CA PRO A 38 -18.27 29.47 15.83
C PRO A 38 -17.80 28.66 17.05
N GLY A 39 -16.51 28.30 17.02
CA GLY A 39 -15.61 28.29 18.18
C GLY A 39 -15.98 27.44 19.38
N ASN A 40 -15.56 26.16 19.38
CA ASN A 40 -15.29 25.45 20.61
C ASN A 40 -13.78 25.50 20.88
N VAL A 41 -13.33 26.61 21.48
CA VAL A 41 -11.97 26.76 22.00
C VAL A 41 -11.87 25.87 23.23
N GLY A 42 -11.37 24.64 23.02
CA GLY A 42 -11.05 23.71 24.08
C GLY A 42 -10.03 24.35 25.02
N LYS A 43 -10.40 24.46 26.30
CA LYS A 43 -9.46 24.80 27.37
C LYS A 43 -8.37 23.73 27.45
N PRO A 44 -7.09 24.08 27.67
CA PRO A 44 -6.06 23.10 27.93
C PRO A 44 -6.36 22.39 29.25
N THR A 45 -6.69 21.11 29.17
CA THR A 45 -6.78 20.23 30.34
C THR A 45 -5.38 20.10 30.93
N ALA A 46 -5.20 20.63 32.13
CA ALA A 46 -3.98 20.45 32.89
C ALA A 46 -3.75 18.94 33.11
N LEU A 47 -2.60 18.45 32.67
CA LEU A 47 -2.06 17.16 33.06
C LEU A 47 -1.82 17.20 34.58
N ASN A 48 -2.72 16.58 35.34
CA ASN A 48 -2.45 16.27 36.74
C ASN A 48 -1.39 15.18 36.76
N THR A 49 -0.16 15.58 37.07
CA THR A 49 0.94 14.70 37.43
C THR A 49 0.51 13.91 38.67
N ILE A 50 0.18 12.64 38.48
CA ILE A 50 0.02 11.67 39.57
C ILE A 50 1.44 11.29 39.99
N THR A 51 1.98 12.01 40.98
CA THR A 51 3.09 11.51 41.80
C THR A 51 2.48 10.55 42.81
N GLU A 52 2.35 9.28 42.44
CA GLU A 52 2.20 8.21 43.41
C GLU A 52 3.54 8.03 44.14
N THR A 53 3.55 8.51 45.39
CA THR A 53 4.49 8.07 46.43
C THR A 53 4.29 6.57 46.65
N ILE A 54 5.18 5.77 46.05
CA ILE A 54 5.34 4.36 46.40
C ILE A 54 6.10 4.33 47.73
N GLU A 55 5.38 3.97 48.79
CA GLU A 55 5.95 3.68 50.11
C GLU A 55 6.81 2.41 50.05
N GLU A 56 7.96 2.50 50.70
CA GLU A 56 9.03 1.52 50.81
C GLU A 56 8.56 0.19 51.42
N GLU A 57 8.64 -0.89 50.65
CA GLU A 57 8.99 -2.21 51.20
C GLU A 57 10.25 -2.75 50.52
N GLY A 58 11.40 -2.47 51.15
CA GLY A 58 12.45 -3.45 51.40
C GLY A 58 13.00 -4.27 50.22
N LEU A 59 13.40 -3.64 49.11
CA LEU A 59 14.22 -4.28 48.09
C LEU A 59 15.71 -3.90 48.24
N PRO A 60 16.64 -4.86 48.06
CA PRO A 60 18.07 -4.63 48.27
C PRO A 60 18.61 -3.63 47.24
N VAL A 61 19.28 -2.60 47.75
CA VAL A 61 20.03 -1.58 47.01
C VAL A 61 21.06 -2.27 46.12
N VAL A 62 20.75 -2.37 44.82
CA VAL A 62 21.71 -2.75 43.78
C VAL A 62 22.71 -1.61 43.65
N GLY A 63 23.98 -1.95 43.79
CA GLY A 63 25.11 -1.02 43.84
C GLY A 63 25.12 -0.06 42.65
N ILE A 64 25.33 1.20 42.98
CA ILE A 64 25.66 2.29 42.06
C ILE A 64 26.95 1.87 41.33
N LEU A 65 26.82 1.48 40.06
CA LEU A 65 27.95 1.36 39.15
C LEU A 65 28.54 2.76 39.00
N GLN A 66 29.79 2.92 39.47
CA GLN A 66 30.60 4.09 39.16
C GLN A 66 30.72 4.18 37.64
N GLU A 67 30.20 5.26 37.07
CA GLU A 67 30.49 5.64 35.69
C GLU A 67 32.00 5.90 35.60
N GLU A 68 32.72 4.91 35.08
CA GLU A 68 34.10 5.06 34.66
C GLU A 68 34.12 6.10 33.55
N GLN A 69 34.67 7.28 33.86
CA GLN A 69 34.93 8.33 32.87
C GLN A 69 35.88 7.78 31.82
N VAL A 70 35.33 7.31 30.70
CA VAL A 70 36.09 6.99 29.50
C VAL A 70 36.49 8.32 28.87
N GLU A 71 37.77 8.67 28.99
CA GLU A 71 38.35 9.78 28.23
C GLU A 71 38.14 9.53 26.73
N PRO A 72 37.65 10.53 25.97
CA PRO A 72 37.49 10.38 24.53
C PRO A 72 38.87 10.15 23.89
N PRO A 73 38.98 9.23 22.92
CA PRO A 73 40.24 9.01 22.21
C PRO A 73 40.67 10.31 21.50
N PRO A 74 41.99 10.55 21.36
CA PRO A 74 42.51 11.69 20.64
C PRO A 74 41.98 11.68 19.21
N VAL A 75 41.34 12.78 18.83
CA VAL A 75 40.88 13.04 17.46
C VAL A 75 42.13 13.17 16.59
N GLU A 76 42.47 12.11 15.86
CA GLU A 76 43.44 12.19 14.75
C GLU A 76 42.84 13.09 13.68
N GLU A 77 43.49 14.23 13.44
CA GLU A 77 43.18 15.13 12.34
C GLU A 77 43.38 14.39 11.02
N GLU A 78 42.28 13.98 10.38
CA GLU A 78 42.32 13.46 9.03
C GLU A 78 42.79 14.56 8.06
N PRO A 79 43.69 14.24 7.10
CA PRO A 79 44.21 15.21 6.15
C PRO A 79 43.08 15.78 5.27
N GLU A 80 42.92 17.11 5.32
CA GLU A 80 42.09 17.89 4.40
C GLU A 80 42.35 17.43 2.96
N THR A 81 41.41 16.67 2.43
CA THR A 81 41.43 16.26 1.03
C THR A 81 40.81 17.41 0.25
N GLU A 82 41.65 18.14 -0.50
CA GLU A 82 41.23 19.19 -1.42
C GLU A 82 40.18 18.63 -2.38
N ILE A 83 38.91 18.98 -2.15
CA ILE A 83 37.81 18.67 -3.04
C ILE A 83 38.05 19.46 -4.33
N PRO A 84 38.14 18.81 -5.51
CA PRO A 84 38.26 19.52 -6.78
C PRO A 84 37.06 20.45 -6.95
N GLU A 85 37.35 21.73 -7.20
CA GLU A 85 36.36 22.76 -7.52
C GLU A 85 35.62 22.36 -8.81
N GLU A 86 34.45 21.72 -8.65
CA GLU A 86 33.56 21.38 -9.78
C GLU A 86 32.99 22.67 -10.37
N GLU A 87 33.29 22.91 -11.65
CA GLU A 87 32.68 23.98 -12.43
C GLU A 87 31.15 23.84 -12.43
N PRO A 88 30.39 24.93 -12.26
CA PRO A 88 28.94 24.89 -12.19
C PRO A 88 28.36 24.40 -13.52
N VAL A 89 27.85 23.17 -13.53
CA VAL A 89 27.00 22.65 -14.60
C VAL A 89 25.72 23.48 -14.61
N GLN A 90 25.55 24.31 -15.65
CA GLN A 90 24.31 25.01 -15.95
C GLN A 90 23.25 23.97 -16.33
N VAL A 91 22.49 23.50 -15.34
CA VAL A 91 21.27 22.74 -15.57
C VAL A 91 20.22 23.76 -15.98
N GLU A 92 19.94 23.86 -17.28
CA GLU A 92 18.82 24.63 -17.80
C GLU A 92 17.53 24.06 -17.22
N ASP A 93 16.90 24.86 -16.36
CA ASP A 93 15.67 24.55 -15.63
C ASP A 93 14.49 24.62 -16.60
N GLU A 94 14.32 23.56 -17.42
CA GLU A 94 13.09 23.32 -18.17
C GLU A 94 12.00 22.78 -17.23
N THR A 95 11.58 23.60 -16.25
CA THR A 95 10.28 23.39 -15.59
C THR A 95 9.18 23.76 -16.57
N SER A 96 8.96 22.90 -17.56
CA SER A 96 7.75 22.87 -18.36
C SER A 96 6.56 22.85 -17.41
N SER A 97 5.75 23.90 -17.48
CA SER A 97 4.57 24.16 -16.66
C SER A 97 3.59 22.97 -16.67
N LEU A 98 3.70 22.10 -15.67
CA LEU A 98 2.75 21.03 -15.39
C LEU A 98 1.37 21.54 -14.92
N SER A 99 1.17 22.86 -14.85
CA SER A 99 -0.08 23.51 -14.44
C SER A 99 -1.17 23.50 -15.52
N ASP A 100 -0.84 23.18 -16.78
CA ASP A 100 -1.80 23.22 -17.90
C ASP A 100 -2.43 21.86 -18.21
N ILE A 101 -2.12 20.83 -17.42
CA ILE A 101 -2.80 19.54 -17.52
C ILE A 101 -4.14 19.68 -16.80
N ASP A 102 -5.22 19.79 -17.58
CA ASP A 102 -6.60 19.84 -17.11
C ASP A 102 -7.01 18.46 -16.55
N ILE A 103 -6.60 18.19 -15.29
CA ILE A 103 -6.75 16.90 -14.59
C ILE A 103 -8.22 16.45 -14.56
N ASP A 104 -9.17 17.38 -14.57
CA ASP A 104 -10.61 17.12 -14.57
C ASP A 104 -11.14 16.52 -15.90
N LYS A 105 -10.32 16.53 -16.96
CA LYS A 105 -10.65 15.94 -18.28
C LYS A 105 -9.95 14.63 -18.58
N LEU A 106 -9.10 14.13 -17.67
CA LEU A 106 -8.57 12.78 -17.79
C LEU A 106 -9.72 11.79 -17.55
N PRO A 107 -9.95 10.82 -18.46
CA PRO A 107 -11.00 9.80 -18.31
C PRO A 107 -10.56 8.76 -17.25
N LEU A 108 -10.42 9.21 -16.01
CA LEU A 108 -10.10 8.40 -14.82
C LEU A 108 -11.19 7.36 -14.53
N ASP A 109 -12.39 7.59 -15.05
CA ASP A 109 -13.59 6.78 -14.92
C ASP A 109 -13.50 5.43 -15.65
N LYS A 110 -12.56 5.22 -16.57
CA LYS A 110 -12.40 3.92 -17.27
C LYS A 110 -11.26 3.04 -16.77
N GLU A 111 -10.21 3.60 -16.19
CA GLU A 111 -9.13 2.78 -15.58
C GLU A 111 -9.59 2.15 -14.25
N PHE A 112 -10.48 2.82 -13.52
CA PHE A 112 -11.07 2.29 -12.29
C PHE A 112 -11.97 1.06 -12.53
N ASP A 113 -12.67 1.03 -13.66
CA ASP A 113 -13.58 -0.07 -14.01
C ASP A 113 -12.84 -1.41 -14.17
N PHE A 114 -11.61 -1.42 -14.69
CA PHE A 114 -10.84 -2.66 -14.83
C PHE A 114 -10.46 -3.27 -13.48
N PHE A 115 -10.03 -2.44 -12.53
CA PHE A 115 -9.67 -2.92 -11.19
C PHE A 115 -10.89 -3.50 -10.48
N ASP A 116 -12.02 -2.80 -10.53
CA ASP A 116 -13.26 -3.29 -9.94
C ASP A 116 -13.79 -4.53 -10.67
N GLU A 117 -13.67 -4.62 -11.99
CA GLU A 117 -14.08 -5.80 -12.74
C GLU A 117 -13.19 -7.02 -12.42
N TYR A 118 -11.87 -6.86 -12.43
CA TYR A 118 -10.93 -7.92 -12.07
C TYR A 118 -11.13 -8.36 -10.62
N ARG A 119 -11.18 -7.41 -9.67
CA ARG A 119 -11.41 -7.68 -8.25
C ARG A 119 -12.76 -8.33 -8.01
N ASN A 120 -13.83 -7.91 -8.69
CA ASN A 120 -15.17 -8.44 -8.48
C ASN A 120 -15.50 -9.64 -9.38
N SER A 121 -14.58 -10.07 -10.24
CA SER A 121 -14.76 -11.25 -11.07
C SER A 121 -14.72 -12.52 -10.22
N LYS A 122 -15.91 -12.99 -9.84
CA LYS A 122 -16.10 -14.25 -9.10
C LYS A 122 -15.42 -15.44 -9.78
N LYS A 123 -15.32 -15.43 -11.12
CA LYS A 123 -14.69 -16.49 -11.90
C LYS A 123 -13.18 -16.53 -11.66
N VAL A 124 -12.52 -15.38 -11.75
CA VAL A 124 -11.07 -15.26 -11.54
C VAL A 124 -10.72 -15.66 -10.11
N ARG A 125 -11.46 -15.14 -9.11
CA ARG A 125 -11.27 -15.54 -7.71
C ARG A 125 -11.42 -17.04 -7.51
N ALA A 126 -12.50 -17.64 -8.01
CA ALA A 126 -12.76 -19.08 -7.87
C ALA A 126 -11.70 -19.95 -8.58
N GLU A 127 -11.06 -19.46 -9.64
CA GLU A 127 -9.94 -20.16 -10.29
C GLU A 127 -8.67 -20.10 -9.46
N ILE A 128 -8.36 -18.94 -8.87
CA ILE A 128 -7.18 -18.79 -8.02
C ILE A 128 -7.38 -19.57 -6.69
N GLU A 129 -8.57 -19.53 -6.10
CA GLU A 129 -8.90 -20.21 -4.84
C GLU A 129 -8.71 -21.72 -4.87
N LYS A 130 -8.93 -22.36 -6.03
CA LYS A 130 -8.76 -23.81 -6.18
C LYS A 130 -7.34 -24.28 -5.85
N ASP A 131 -6.37 -23.42 -6.13
CA ASP A 131 -4.95 -23.73 -5.97
C ASP A 131 -4.42 -23.29 -4.59
N LEU A 132 -5.20 -22.53 -3.82
CA LEU A 132 -4.74 -21.93 -2.58
C LEU A 132 -5.10 -22.77 -1.34
N PRO A 133 -4.12 -23.05 -0.45
CA PRO A 133 -4.40 -23.71 0.80
C PRO A 133 -5.28 -22.83 1.71
N LYS A 134 -5.95 -23.48 2.68
CA LYS A 134 -6.64 -22.76 3.76
C LYS A 134 -5.59 -22.02 4.61
N ILE A 135 -5.92 -20.80 5.04
CA ILE A 135 -5.05 -20.02 5.92
C ILE A 135 -4.93 -20.73 7.27
N ASN A 136 -3.68 -20.89 7.72
CA ASN A 136 -3.35 -21.47 9.01
C ASN A 136 -3.14 -20.37 10.04
N ILE A 137 -4.11 -20.19 10.93
CA ILE A 137 -4.06 -19.18 12.00
C ILE A 137 -2.91 -19.47 12.98
N GLY A 138 -2.49 -20.73 13.11
CA GLY A 138 -1.35 -21.10 13.95
C GLY A 138 -0.07 -20.35 13.54
N ASP A 139 0.12 -20.13 12.24
CA ASP A 139 1.28 -19.39 11.73
C ASP A 139 1.20 -17.90 12.11
N LEU A 140 0.00 -17.31 12.07
CA LEU A 140 -0.21 -15.93 12.53
C LEU A 140 0.14 -15.76 14.02
N ILE A 141 -0.20 -16.74 14.87
CA ILE A 141 0.05 -16.69 16.31
C ILE A 141 1.53 -16.93 16.63
N VAL A 142 2.17 -17.88 15.94
CA VAL A 142 3.56 -18.29 16.25
C VAL A 142 4.58 -17.40 15.56
N ALA A 143 4.41 -17.14 14.26
CA ALA A 143 5.35 -16.34 13.46
C ALA A 143 5.02 -14.85 13.48
N GLY A 144 3.81 -14.46 13.89
CA GLY A 144 3.33 -13.07 13.83
C GLY A 144 2.85 -12.65 12.43
N TYR A 145 2.93 -13.55 11.44
CA TYR A 145 2.47 -13.30 10.08
C TYR A 145 2.06 -14.60 9.38
N VAL A 146 1.28 -14.47 8.31
CA VAL A 146 0.91 -15.55 7.38
C VAL A 146 1.46 -15.20 6.01
N GLU A 147 1.96 -16.20 5.29
CA GLU A 147 2.32 -16.07 3.88
C GLU A 147 1.51 -17.00 2.98
N GLN A 148 1.23 -16.54 1.77
CA GLN A 148 0.58 -17.35 0.76
C GLN A 148 1.06 -16.98 -0.65
N THR A 149 1.54 -17.98 -1.38
CA THR A 149 1.87 -17.83 -2.80
C THR A 149 0.61 -17.91 -3.65
N VAL A 150 0.35 -16.85 -4.40
CA VAL A 150 -0.83 -16.68 -5.26
C VAL A 150 -0.38 -16.57 -6.71
N ARG A 151 -1.04 -17.33 -7.59
CA ARG A 151 -0.87 -17.16 -9.04
C ARG A 151 -1.71 -15.96 -9.50
N VAL A 152 -1.05 -14.92 -9.97
CA VAL A 152 -1.68 -13.66 -10.40
C VAL A 152 -2.15 -13.77 -11.86
N MET A 153 -1.29 -14.34 -12.70
CA MET A 153 -1.55 -14.66 -14.11
C MET A 153 -0.70 -15.85 -14.55
N GLU A 154 -0.86 -16.30 -15.79
CA GLU A 154 -0.06 -17.40 -16.33
C GLU A 154 1.44 -17.06 -16.30
N GLY A 155 2.24 -17.95 -15.71
CA GLY A 155 3.68 -17.75 -15.55
C GLY A 155 4.09 -16.69 -14.52
N PHE A 156 3.13 -16.14 -13.76
CA PHE A 156 3.43 -15.12 -12.75
C PHE A 156 2.81 -15.46 -11.39
N THR A 157 3.65 -15.58 -10.37
CA THR A 157 3.27 -15.82 -8.98
C THR A 157 3.82 -14.73 -8.06
N ALA A 158 3.08 -14.43 -7.00
CA ALA A 158 3.54 -13.54 -5.95
C ALA A 158 3.23 -14.18 -4.59
N THR A 159 4.16 -14.11 -3.66
CA THR A 159 3.92 -14.51 -2.27
C THR A 159 3.54 -13.27 -1.48
N PHE A 160 2.30 -13.28 -0.98
CA PHE A 160 1.80 -12.22 -0.13
C PHE A 160 2.03 -12.59 1.34
N ARG A 161 2.35 -11.60 2.16
CA ARG A 161 2.51 -11.69 3.60
C ARG A 161 1.48 -10.78 4.27
N SER A 162 0.88 -11.23 5.36
CA SER A 162 -0.01 -10.41 6.17
C SER A 162 0.75 -9.20 6.71
N VAL A 163 0.18 -8.01 6.56
CA VAL A 163 0.83 -6.78 6.99
C VAL A 163 0.66 -6.60 8.50
N ASP A 164 1.77 -6.37 9.21
CA ASP A 164 1.80 -6.10 10.64
C ASP A 164 1.71 -4.59 10.93
N GLY A 165 1.37 -4.25 12.18
CA GLY A 165 1.18 -2.86 12.60
C GLY A 165 2.46 -2.01 12.54
N VAL A 166 3.64 -2.60 12.79
CA VAL A 166 4.92 -1.86 12.76
C VAL A 166 5.22 -1.42 11.33
N SER A 167 5.03 -2.31 10.36
CA SER A 167 5.20 -1.99 8.95
C SER A 167 4.22 -0.92 8.46
N ILE A 168 2.95 -0.95 8.89
CA ILE A 168 1.96 0.07 8.54
C ILE A 168 2.37 1.43 9.11
N LEU A 169 2.71 1.48 10.39
CA LEU A 169 3.11 2.72 11.04
C LEU A 169 4.36 3.31 10.38
N GLY A 170 5.34 2.47 10.00
CA GLY A 170 6.55 2.90 9.30
C GLY A 170 6.26 3.58 7.96
N ILE A 171 5.39 3.00 7.13
CA ILE A 171 5.01 3.63 5.84
C ILE A 171 4.16 4.89 6.03
N GLU A 172 3.36 4.96 7.08
CA GLU A 172 2.55 6.13 7.44
C GLU A 172 3.44 7.29 7.90
N GLN A 173 4.43 7.04 8.75
CA GLN A 173 5.39 8.04 9.19
C GLN A 173 6.18 8.63 8.01
N ASP A 174 6.67 7.78 7.10
CA ASP A 174 7.38 8.23 5.88
C ASP A 174 6.44 8.90 4.86
N SER A 175 5.12 8.91 5.09
CA SER A 175 4.17 9.54 4.16
C SER A 175 3.91 11.00 4.46
N TYR A 176 4.10 11.42 5.70
CA TYR A 176 3.94 12.82 6.11
C TYR A 176 4.93 13.76 5.42
N THR A 177 5.99 13.21 4.81
CA THR A 177 6.98 13.96 4.05
C THR A 177 6.68 14.01 2.55
N ILE A 178 5.57 13.40 2.08
CA ILE A 178 5.18 13.43 0.67
C ILE A 178 4.30 14.65 0.41
N ASP A 179 4.78 15.53 -0.46
CA ASP A 179 3.96 16.62 -1.01
C ASP A 179 3.23 16.19 -2.29
N GLY A 180 1.96 16.56 -2.42
CA GLY A 180 1.18 16.32 -3.62
C GLY A 180 -0.34 16.41 -3.41
N SER A 181 -1.10 16.11 -4.46
CA SER A 181 -2.55 16.03 -4.35
C SER A 181 -2.97 14.85 -3.48
N GLY A 182 -4.15 14.92 -2.84
CA GLY A 182 -4.66 13.81 -2.03
C GLY A 182 -4.76 12.49 -2.79
N GLN A 183 -5.11 12.54 -4.08
CA GLN A 183 -5.17 11.35 -4.93
C GLN A 183 -3.79 10.73 -5.18
N TYR A 184 -2.77 11.57 -5.39
CA TYR A 184 -1.40 11.12 -5.51
C TYR A 184 -0.92 10.43 -4.24
N ILE A 185 -1.16 11.04 -3.07
CA ILE A 185 -0.78 10.47 -1.77
C ILE A 185 -1.46 9.11 -1.56
N ILE A 186 -2.78 9.01 -1.81
CA ILE A 186 -3.51 7.74 -1.70
C ILE A 186 -2.89 6.65 -2.59
N ARG A 187 -2.56 6.98 -3.84
CA ARG A 187 -1.96 6.03 -4.78
C ARG A 187 -0.56 5.58 -4.35
N VAL A 188 0.28 6.51 -3.89
CA VAL A 188 1.60 6.17 -3.33
C VAL A 188 1.45 5.25 -2.12
N MET A 189 0.48 5.50 -1.25
CA MET A 189 0.22 4.67 -0.07
C MET A 189 -0.23 3.26 -0.41
N GLN A 190 -1.06 3.09 -1.45
CA GLN A 190 -1.42 1.77 -1.98
C GLN A 190 -0.18 1.01 -2.45
N TYR A 191 0.73 1.67 -3.18
CA TYR A 191 1.96 1.04 -3.66
C TYR A 191 2.93 0.71 -2.52
N ARG A 192 3.02 1.56 -1.50
CA ARG A 192 3.83 1.30 -0.30
C ARG A 192 3.29 0.12 0.48
N ARG A 193 1.97 0.05 0.67
CA ARG A 193 1.31 -1.08 1.33
C ARG A 193 1.48 -2.37 0.53
N LEU A 194 1.41 -2.30 -0.79
CA LEU A 194 1.73 -3.44 -1.66
C LEU A 194 3.17 -3.92 -1.46
N ALA A 195 4.12 -2.99 -1.37
CA ALA A 195 5.52 -3.34 -1.21
C ALA A 195 5.80 -4.04 0.13
N ILE A 196 5.18 -3.63 1.24
CA ILE A 196 5.31 -4.37 2.51
C ILE A 196 4.57 -5.71 2.48
N GLY A 197 3.44 -5.80 1.77
CA GLY A 197 2.63 -7.01 1.66
C GLY A 197 3.13 -8.10 0.71
N ILE A 198 4.15 -7.86 -0.12
CA ILE A 198 4.76 -8.89 -1.00
C ILE A 198 6.10 -9.35 -0.43
N SER A 199 6.30 -10.66 -0.25
CA SER A 199 7.58 -11.24 0.16
C SER A 199 8.42 -11.73 -1.01
N SER A 200 7.81 -12.28 -2.06
CA SER A 200 8.52 -12.74 -3.27
C SER A 200 7.70 -12.62 -4.54
N ILE A 201 8.37 -12.55 -5.68
CA ILE A 201 7.76 -12.56 -7.02
C ILE A 201 8.44 -13.66 -7.84
N ASN A 202 7.68 -14.60 -8.39
CA ASN A 202 8.19 -15.74 -9.15
C ASN A 202 9.25 -16.58 -8.41
N GLY A 203 9.19 -16.61 -7.08
CA GLY A 203 10.18 -17.27 -6.23
C GLY A 203 11.41 -16.41 -5.90
N ASP A 204 11.57 -15.25 -6.53
CA ASP A 204 12.62 -14.29 -6.18
C ASP A 204 12.21 -13.50 -4.94
N ASN A 205 12.89 -13.77 -3.83
CA ASN A 205 12.66 -13.07 -2.57
C ASN A 205 13.00 -11.58 -2.70
N LEU A 206 12.07 -10.75 -2.27
CA LEU A 206 12.27 -9.32 -2.14
C LEU A 206 13.06 -9.01 -0.86
N PRO A 207 13.81 -7.89 -0.83
CA PRO A 207 14.48 -7.47 0.40
C PRO A 207 13.49 -7.35 1.57
N PRO A 208 13.85 -7.79 2.79
CA PRO A 208 13.03 -7.54 3.96
C PRO A 208 12.97 -6.03 4.24
N HIS A 209 11.84 -5.56 4.77
CA HIS A 209 11.66 -4.16 5.19
C HIS A 209 11.70 -4.00 6.71
N LEU A 210 11.95 -5.09 7.44
CA LEU A 210 12.19 -5.11 8.87
C LEU A 210 13.65 -5.53 9.11
N ASP A 211 14.27 -4.93 10.12
CA ASP A 211 15.61 -5.28 10.56
C ASP A 211 15.61 -6.51 11.50
N HIS A 212 16.76 -6.80 12.11
CA HIS A 212 16.93 -7.92 13.03
C HIS A 212 16.17 -7.74 14.36
N ASN A 213 15.78 -6.51 14.71
CA ASN A 213 15.00 -6.17 15.89
C ASN A 213 13.50 -6.08 15.59
N SER A 214 13.08 -6.41 14.37
CA SER A 214 11.71 -6.23 13.89
C SER A 214 11.29 -4.75 13.83
N GLU A 215 12.24 -3.82 13.71
CA GLU A 215 11.99 -2.40 13.46
C GLU A 215 11.94 -2.12 11.96
N PHE A 216 11.22 -1.07 11.57
CA PHE A 216 11.05 -0.71 10.16
C PHE A 216 12.34 -0.12 9.58
N ASP A 217 12.98 -0.84 8.67
CA ASP A 217 14.16 -0.38 7.95
C ASP A 217 13.76 0.36 6.67
N THR A 218 13.79 1.69 6.77
CA THR A 218 13.46 2.60 5.67
C THR A 218 14.31 2.38 4.42
N GLU A 219 15.60 2.08 4.57
CA GLU A 219 16.49 1.91 3.41
C GLU A 219 16.18 0.62 2.66
N SER A 220 16.00 -0.47 3.39
CA SER A 220 15.65 -1.75 2.78
C SER A 220 14.23 -1.72 2.19
N PHE A 221 13.30 -1.02 2.84
CA PHE A 221 11.99 -0.72 2.28
C PHE A 221 12.10 0.05 0.96
N LYS A 222 12.88 1.13 0.89
CA LYS A 222 13.08 1.92 -0.35
C LYS A 222 13.62 1.06 -1.49
N LYS A 223 14.55 0.14 -1.21
CA LYS A 223 15.07 -0.82 -2.21
C LYS A 223 13.97 -1.75 -2.71
N LYS A 224 13.14 -2.28 -1.80
CA LYS A 224 11.99 -3.13 -2.11
C LYS A 224 10.93 -2.38 -2.94
N PHE A 225 10.53 -1.19 -2.47
CA PHE A 225 9.57 -0.33 -3.13
C PHE A 225 10.00 0.05 -4.56
N LYS A 226 11.27 0.40 -4.76
CA LYS A 226 11.84 0.68 -6.08
C LYS A 226 11.74 -0.50 -7.06
N ARG A 227 11.73 -1.75 -6.57
CA ARG A 227 11.50 -2.92 -7.43
C ARG A 227 10.02 -3.05 -7.81
N ILE A 228 9.12 -2.84 -6.87
CA ILE A 228 7.67 -2.93 -7.10
C ILE A 228 7.20 -1.87 -8.10
N VAL A 229 7.59 -0.61 -7.93
CA VAL A 229 7.13 0.49 -8.82
C VAL A 229 7.71 0.42 -10.24
N LYS A 230 8.69 -0.45 -10.50
CA LYS A 230 9.22 -0.71 -11.85
C LYS A 230 8.38 -1.71 -12.64
N LEU A 231 7.43 -2.38 -11.98
CA LEU A 231 6.52 -3.30 -12.67
C LEU A 231 5.54 -2.49 -13.55
N PRO A 232 4.98 -3.10 -14.61
CA PRO A 232 3.93 -2.48 -15.39
C PRO A 232 2.73 -2.10 -14.51
N GLY A 233 2.12 -0.93 -14.73
CA GLY A 233 1.01 -0.42 -13.91
C GLY A 233 -0.14 -1.42 -13.75
N ASN A 234 -0.61 -2.01 -14.86
CA ASN A 234 -1.67 -3.03 -14.83
C ASN A 234 -1.31 -4.25 -13.95
N LEU A 235 -0.04 -4.63 -13.90
CA LEU A 235 0.41 -5.74 -13.05
C LEU A 235 0.44 -5.33 -11.58
N ILE A 236 0.82 -4.09 -11.27
CA ILE A 236 0.73 -3.53 -9.91
C ILE A 236 -0.72 -3.54 -9.44
N ASP A 237 -1.67 -3.15 -10.31
CA ASP A 237 -3.09 -3.14 -9.97
C ASP A 237 -3.64 -4.56 -9.74
N MET A 238 -3.24 -5.54 -10.56
CA MET A 238 -3.56 -6.96 -10.32
C MET A 238 -2.97 -7.48 -9.01
N LEU A 239 -1.71 -7.14 -8.72
CA LEU A 239 -1.05 -7.49 -7.46
C LEU A 239 -1.77 -6.89 -6.26
N TRP A 240 -2.16 -5.61 -6.36
CA TRP A 240 -2.94 -4.92 -5.33
C TRP A 240 -4.29 -5.59 -5.08
N ALA A 241 -5.02 -5.94 -6.15
CA ALA A 241 -6.29 -6.66 -6.03
C ALA A 241 -6.14 -8.01 -5.31
N ASN A 242 -5.11 -8.79 -5.68
CA ASN A 242 -4.82 -10.08 -5.06
C ASN A 242 -4.35 -9.93 -3.60
N MET A 243 -3.57 -8.89 -3.29
CA MET A 243 -3.14 -8.59 -1.92
C MET A 243 -4.33 -8.25 -1.02
N LEU A 244 -5.23 -7.36 -1.46
CA LEU A 244 -6.44 -7.03 -0.72
C LEU A 244 -7.31 -8.27 -0.46
N TRP A 245 -7.43 -9.14 -1.46
CA TRP A 245 -8.19 -10.36 -1.32
C TRP A 245 -7.51 -11.37 -0.36
N PHE A 246 -6.18 -11.47 -0.39
CA PHE A 246 -5.45 -12.25 0.61
C PHE A 246 -5.68 -11.70 2.03
N GLU A 247 -5.64 -10.37 2.23
CA GLU A 247 -5.93 -9.75 3.52
C GLU A 247 -7.39 -10.00 3.97
N GLU A 248 -8.37 -9.96 3.07
CA GLU A 248 -9.77 -10.36 3.35
C GLU A 248 -9.81 -11.79 3.90
N ARG A 249 -9.09 -12.73 3.27
CA ARG A 249 -9.04 -14.13 3.75
C ARG A 249 -8.37 -14.27 5.11
N VAL A 250 -7.31 -13.52 5.37
CA VAL A 250 -6.64 -13.50 6.68
C VAL A 250 -7.63 -12.99 7.74
N ALA A 251 -8.34 -11.90 7.45
CA ALA A 251 -9.35 -11.35 8.36
C ALA A 251 -10.47 -12.36 8.65
N ASP A 252 -11.00 -13.01 7.61
CA ASP A 252 -12.03 -14.05 7.74
C ASP A 252 -11.54 -15.22 8.63
N ALA A 253 -10.29 -15.63 8.49
CA ALA A 253 -9.69 -16.67 9.32
C ALA A 253 -9.56 -16.26 10.80
N VAL A 254 -9.47 -14.97 11.12
CA VAL A 254 -9.37 -14.49 12.51
C VAL A 254 -10.75 -14.30 13.16
N THR A 255 -11.83 -14.24 12.38
CA THR A 255 -13.18 -14.02 12.94
C THR A 255 -13.62 -15.17 13.85
N PRO A 256 -14.28 -14.90 15.00
CA PRO A 256 -14.73 -15.92 15.96
C PRO A 256 -15.65 -16.99 15.35
N ASP A 257 -16.44 -16.63 14.33
CA ASP A 257 -17.33 -17.57 13.63
C ASP A 257 -16.58 -18.68 12.88
N SER A 258 -15.29 -18.48 12.62
CA SER A 258 -14.40 -19.50 12.06
C SER A 258 -13.91 -20.51 13.11
N LEU A 259 -14.02 -20.18 14.40
CA LEU A 259 -13.64 -21.02 15.55
C LEU A 259 -14.76 -21.95 16.02
N LYS A 260 -15.68 -22.36 15.13
CA LYS A 260 -16.75 -23.32 15.45
C LYS A 260 -16.16 -24.64 15.96
N ASN A 261 -15.97 -24.70 17.28
CA ASN A 261 -15.77 -25.89 18.09
C ASN A 261 -17.11 -26.56 18.36
#